data_AF-A0A4Y1X2T3-F1
#
_entry.id   AF-A0A4Y1X2T3-F1
#
_cell.length_a   1.000
_cell.length_b   1.000
_cell.length_c   1.000
_cell.angle_alpha   90.00
_cell.angle_beta   90.00
_cell.angle_gamma   90.00
#
_symmetry.space_group_name_H-M   'P 1'
#
loop_
_entity.id
_entity.type
_entity.pdbx_description
1 polymer ?
#
loop_
_entity_poly.entity_id
_entity_poly.type
_entity_poly.pdbx_seq_one_letter_code
_entity_poly.pdbx_strand_id
1 'polypeptide(L)'
;MIGDNYSIEFPYKTVVQQNSYTYLDDEKGINSYDVYRVRGDKNGTALFEFLADNITGSPTKVEIGQIMTGLEGDKGLNFITTSHTERREAGLMKLIRGQIGYGYTIREVNHSHPKDAFPSGLTGSDEQGNGGDMEAIKLLTNSMISCGFKVASFHIYHVPTKRKIPYSVKSRAADFEKYTN
;
A
#
# COMPACT_ATOMS: atom_id res chain seq x y z
N MET A 1 21.27 -20.70 -5.39
CA MET A 1 20.39 -20.43 -4.24
C MET A 1 19.19 -21.36 -4.37
N ILE A 2 18.96 -22.21 -3.38
CA ILE A 2 17.66 -22.88 -3.23
C ILE A 2 16.78 -21.82 -2.58
N GLY A 3 15.90 -21.18 -3.37
CA GLY A 3 14.92 -20.25 -2.82
C GLY A 3 13.83 -21.04 -2.11
N ASP A 4 13.33 -20.51 -1.00
CA ASP A 4 12.12 -21.05 -0.39
C ASP A 4 10.96 -20.92 -1.38
N ASN A 5 10.17 -21.98 -1.53
CA ASN A 5 8.98 -21.98 -2.37
C ASN A 5 7.76 -21.61 -1.53
N TYR A 6 7.23 -20.41 -1.74
CA TYR A 6 5.98 -19.96 -1.15
C TYR A 6 4.86 -20.04 -2.19
N SER A 7 3.69 -20.52 -1.80
CA SER A 7 2.51 -20.58 -2.66
C SER A 7 1.24 -20.12 -1.95
N ILE A 8 0.36 -19.50 -2.73
CA ILE A 8 -1.03 -19.21 -2.35
C ILE A 8 -1.91 -19.58 -3.55
N GLU A 9 -3.07 -20.18 -3.26
CA GLU A 9 -4.00 -20.65 -4.27
C GLU A 9 -5.30 -19.86 -4.21
N PHE A 10 -5.84 -19.54 -5.38
CA PHE A 10 -7.11 -18.86 -5.51
C PHE A 10 -8.00 -19.56 -6.53
N PRO A 11 -9.34 -19.48 -6.39
CA PRO A 11 -10.25 -19.83 -7.45
C PRO A 11 -9.92 -19.11 -8.75
N TYR A 12 -10.16 -19.77 -9.89
CA TYR A 12 -10.00 -19.17 -11.21
C TYR A 12 -10.73 -17.82 -11.32
N LYS A 13 -10.11 -16.86 -12.01
CA LYS A 13 -10.57 -15.45 -12.15
C LYS A 13 -10.52 -14.59 -10.89
N THR A 14 -9.93 -15.07 -9.79
CA THR A 14 -9.64 -14.23 -8.63
C THR A 14 -8.64 -13.13 -8.99
N VAL A 15 -7.48 -13.50 -9.54
CA VAL A 15 -6.56 -12.55 -10.19
C VAL A 15 -7.09 -12.32 -11.60
N VAL A 16 -7.61 -11.12 -11.87
CA VAL A 16 -8.22 -10.79 -13.17
C VAL A 16 -7.21 -10.22 -14.16
N GLN A 17 -6.11 -9.64 -13.65
CA GLN A 17 -5.05 -9.08 -14.48
C GLN A 17 -3.76 -8.89 -13.68
N GLN A 18 -2.62 -8.98 -14.35
CA GLN A 18 -1.35 -8.44 -13.89
C GLN A 18 -0.78 -7.53 -14.99
N ASN A 19 -0.28 -6.37 -14.60
CA ASN A 19 0.33 -5.39 -15.50
C ASN A 19 1.62 -4.85 -14.88
N SER A 20 2.59 -4.57 -15.74
CA SER A 20 3.77 -3.77 -15.41
C SER A 20 3.63 -2.41 -16.07
N TYR A 21 3.90 -1.35 -15.31
CA TYR A 21 3.86 0.03 -15.77
C TYR A 21 5.22 0.68 -15.58
N THR A 22 5.56 1.64 -16.43
CA THR A 22 6.77 2.45 -16.30
C THR A 22 6.44 3.88 -15.89
N TYR A 23 7.39 4.53 -15.23
CA TYR A 23 7.31 5.96 -14.91
C TYR A 23 8.70 6.59 -14.92
N LEU A 24 8.73 7.90 -15.15
CA LEU A 24 9.95 8.69 -15.00
C LEU A 24 10.10 9.09 -13.53
N ASP A 25 11.27 8.79 -12.97
CA ASP A 25 11.78 9.29 -11.70
C ASP A 25 12.89 10.29 -12.04
N ASP A 26 12.74 11.54 -11.61
CA ASP A 26 13.63 12.64 -12.02
C ASP A 26 15.10 12.39 -11.60
N GLU A 27 15.32 11.60 -10.55
CA GLU A 27 16.66 11.27 -10.05
C GLU A 27 17.19 9.95 -10.60
N LYS A 28 16.30 8.99 -10.91
CA LYS A 28 16.68 7.60 -11.22
C LYS A 28 16.35 7.15 -12.65
N GLY A 29 15.78 8.01 -13.48
CA GLY A 29 15.39 7.69 -14.86
C GLY A 29 14.10 6.84 -14.94
N ILE A 30 14.01 5.99 -15.95
CA ILE A 30 12.83 5.15 -16.17
C ILE A 30 12.79 4.02 -15.13
N ASN A 31 11.76 4.01 -14.30
CA ASN A 31 11.47 2.97 -13.31
C ASN A 31 10.17 2.25 -13.66
N SER A 32 9.86 1.18 -12.91
CA SER A 32 8.64 0.40 -13.13
C SER A 32 7.95 -0.01 -11.83
N TYR A 33 6.67 -0.34 -11.92
CA TYR A 33 5.90 -0.95 -10.85
C TYR A 33 4.93 -1.97 -11.43
N ASP A 34 4.65 -3.01 -10.64
CA ASP A 34 3.68 -4.05 -10.99
C ASP A 34 2.37 -3.83 -10.26
N VAL A 35 1.29 -4.25 -10.90
CA VAL A 35 -0.07 -4.17 -10.37
C VAL A 35 -0.79 -5.48 -10.65
N TYR A 36 -1.30 -6.11 -9.58
CA TYR A 36 -2.25 -7.21 -9.65
C TYR A 36 -3.65 -6.67 -9.39
N ARG A 37 -4.60 -7.03 -10.24
CA ARG A 37 -6.02 -6.73 -10.06
C ARG A 37 -6.71 -7.98 -9.53
N VAL A 38 -7.32 -7.88 -8.35
CA VAL A 38 -7.86 -9.03 -7.61
C VAL A 38 -9.31 -8.79 -7.22
N ARG A 39 -10.17 -9.79 -7.45
CA ARG A 39 -11.59 -9.77 -7.07
C ARG A 39 -11.81 -10.33 -5.67
N GLY A 40 -12.64 -9.64 -4.91
CA GLY A 40 -13.00 -9.98 -3.54
C GLY A 40 -12.01 -9.42 -2.52
N ASP A 41 -12.50 -8.74 -1.51
CA ASP A 41 -11.66 -8.12 -0.46
C ASP A 41 -10.84 -9.16 0.30
N LYS A 42 -11.44 -10.31 0.62
CA LYS A 42 -10.71 -11.43 1.26
C LYS A 42 -9.54 -11.92 0.41
N ASN A 43 -9.76 -12.08 -0.89
CA ASN A 43 -8.70 -12.55 -1.79
C ASN A 43 -7.61 -11.48 -2.00
N GLY A 44 -8.02 -10.22 -2.15
CA GLY A 44 -7.10 -9.09 -2.27
C GLY A 44 -6.19 -8.98 -1.05
N THR A 45 -6.77 -9.03 0.15
CA THR A 45 -6.01 -9.02 1.40
C THR A 45 -5.12 -10.25 1.54
N ALA A 46 -5.61 -11.44 1.19
CA ALA A 46 -4.79 -12.65 1.25
C ALA A 46 -3.56 -12.57 0.32
N LEU A 47 -3.71 -12.05 -0.91
CA LEU A 47 -2.56 -11.85 -1.81
C LEU A 47 -1.62 -10.76 -1.28
N PHE A 48 -2.16 -9.65 -0.80
CA PHE A 48 -1.39 -8.56 -0.21
C PHE A 48 -0.53 -9.05 0.97
N GLU A 49 -1.14 -9.72 1.94
CA GLU A 49 -0.45 -10.24 3.14
C GLU A 49 0.56 -11.32 2.77
N PHE A 50 0.21 -12.23 1.84
CA PHE A 50 1.15 -13.23 1.34
C PHE A 50 2.40 -12.59 0.71
N LEU A 51 2.24 -11.58 -0.13
CA LEU A 51 3.37 -10.89 -0.74
C LEU A 51 4.14 -10.07 0.29
N ALA A 52 3.48 -9.32 1.17
CA ALA A 52 4.12 -8.54 2.22
C ALA A 52 4.95 -9.44 3.15
N ASP A 53 4.40 -10.56 3.57
CA ASP A 53 5.04 -11.48 4.49
C ASP A 53 6.32 -12.09 3.93
N ASN A 54 6.32 -12.41 2.63
CA ASN A 54 7.40 -13.14 1.98
C ASN A 54 8.38 -12.25 1.20
N ILE A 55 7.97 -11.03 0.82
CA ILE A 55 8.81 -10.07 0.10
C ILE A 55 9.29 -8.96 1.04
N THR A 56 8.38 -8.27 1.71
CA THR A 56 8.75 -7.23 2.68
C THR A 56 9.42 -7.83 3.91
N GLY A 57 9.00 -9.03 4.34
CA GLY A 57 9.65 -9.79 5.40
C GLY A 57 11.02 -10.40 5.01
N SER A 58 11.39 -10.38 3.73
CA SER A 58 12.66 -10.91 3.26
C SER A 58 13.81 -9.90 3.43
N PRO A 59 15.08 -10.32 3.22
CA PRO A 59 16.22 -9.40 3.18
C PRO A 59 16.07 -8.25 2.18
N THR A 60 15.24 -8.39 1.12
CA THR A 60 15.01 -7.32 0.13
C THR A 60 14.21 -6.15 0.70
N LYS A 61 13.35 -6.41 1.70
CA LYS A 61 12.49 -5.41 2.36
C LYS A 61 11.68 -4.55 1.39
N VAL A 62 11.37 -5.09 0.21
CA VAL A 62 10.55 -4.40 -0.79
C VAL A 62 9.13 -4.31 -0.26
N GLU A 63 8.52 -3.12 -0.33
CA GLU A 63 7.18 -2.90 0.18
C GLU A 63 6.11 -3.24 -0.86
N ILE A 64 4.97 -3.70 -0.37
CA ILE A 64 3.78 -4.05 -1.13
C ILE A 64 2.66 -3.10 -0.73
N GLY A 65 1.87 -2.66 -1.71
CA GLY A 65 0.69 -1.82 -1.54
C GLY A 65 -0.60 -2.58 -1.81
N GLN A 66 -1.71 -2.15 -1.21
CA GLN A 66 -3.07 -2.58 -1.52
C GLN A 66 -4.00 -1.37 -1.59
N ILE A 67 -4.82 -1.30 -2.63
CA ILE A 67 -5.90 -0.32 -2.77
C ILE A 67 -7.22 -1.08 -2.90
N MET A 68 -8.12 -0.91 -1.94
CA MET A 68 -9.47 -1.45 -1.99
C MET A 68 -10.43 -0.46 -2.64
N THR A 69 -11.13 -0.88 -3.69
CA THR A 69 -11.99 0.01 -4.49
C THR A 69 -13.38 -0.56 -4.76
N GLY A 70 -14.30 0.33 -5.13
CA GLY A 70 -15.66 0.00 -5.53
C GLY A 70 -16.48 -0.58 -4.39
N LEU A 71 -17.26 -1.63 -4.69
CA LEU A 71 -18.06 -2.34 -3.69
C LEU A 71 -17.15 -3.07 -2.68
N GLU A 72 -17.68 -3.37 -1.50
CA GLU A 72 -16.99 -4.18 -0.49
C GLU A 72 -17.27 -5.68 -0.67
N GLY A 73 -16.49 -6.51 0.02
CA GLY A 73 -16.69 -7.95 0.08
C GLY A 73 -16.33 -8.64 -1.24
N ASP A 74 -17.11 -9.65 -1.64
CA ASP A 74 -16.79 -10.52 -2.78
C ASP A 74 -16.77 -9.80 -4.13
N LYS A 75 -17.47 -8.66 -4.23
CA LYS A 75 -17.50 -7.81 -5.43
C LYS A 75 -16.41 -6.75 -5.45
N GLY A 76 -15.62 -6.65 -4.38
CA GLY A 76 -14.53 -5.69 -4.28
C GLY A 76 -13.48 -5.87 -5.36
N LEU A 77 -12.89 -4.75 -5.78
CA LEU A 77 -11.73 -4.75 -6.66
C LEU A 77 -10.54 -4.21 -5.89
N ASN A 78 -9.52 -5.04 -5.80
CA ASN A 78 -8.29 -4.77 -5.10
C ASN A 78 -7.16 -4.61 -6.11
N PHE A 79 -6.28 -3.64 -5.87
CA PHE A 79 -5.06 -3.46 -6.63
C PHE A 79 -3.88 -3.69 -5.69
N ILE A 80 -3.07 -4.70 -5.99
CA ILE A 80 -1.85 -5.00 -5.21
C ILE A 80 -0.66 -4.49 -6.00
N THR A 81 0.17 -3.65 -5.40
CA THR A 81 1.24 -2.93 -6.09
C THR A 81 2.60 -3.18 -5.48
N THR A 82 3.66 -3.10 -6.29
CA THR A 82 5.02 -2.95 -5.79
C THR A 82 5.90 -2.26 -6.82
N SER A 83 6.82 -1.41 -6.36
CA SER A 83 7.85 -0.75 -7.19
C SER A 83 9.20 -1.46 -7.15
N HIS A 84 9.28 -2.67 -6.58
CA HIS A 84 10.52 -3.46 -6.49
C HIS A 84 11.70 -2.72 -5.83
N THR A 85 11.39 -1.72 -5.00
CA THR A 85 12.39 -0.85 -4.37
C THR A 85 12.47 -1.17 -2.88
N GLU A 86 13.68 -1.36 -2.36
CA GLU A 86 13.88 -1.60 -0.92
C GLU A 86 13.23 -0.47 -0.10
N ARG A 87 12.36 -0.85 0.85
CA ARG A 87 11.70 0.03 1.84
C ARG A 87 10.91 1.20 1.24
N ARG A 88 10.43 1.03 0.01
CA ARG A 88 9.64 2.06 -0.68
C ARG A 88 8.61 1.42 -1.59
N GLU A 89 7.39 1.95 -1.53
CA GLU A 89 6.34 1.65 -2.49
C GLU A 89 5.96 2.95 -3.23
N ALA A 90 6.39 3.07 -4.49
CA ALA A 90 6.03 4.20 -5.36
C ALA A 90 4.81 3.91 -6.25
N GLY A 91 4.52 2.63 -6.52
CA GLY A 91 3.51 2.20 -7.48
C GLY A 91 2.09 2.59 -7.08
N LEU A 92 1.77 2.52 -5.80
CA LEU A 92 0.47 2.82 -5.21
C LEU A 92 0.03 4.25 -5.52
N MET A 93 0.85 5.25 -5.18
CA MET A 93 0.52 6.65 -5.44
C MET A 93 0.50 6.97 -6.94
N LYS A 94 1.37 6.35 -7.75
CA LYS A 94 1.36 6.51 -9.22
C LYS A 94 0.08 5.94 -9.82
N LEU A 95 -0.36 4.77 -9.38
CA LEU A 95 -1.58 4.13 -9.86
C LEU A 95 -2.84 4.92 -9.47
N ILE A 96 -2.89 5.43 -8.23
CA ILE A 96 -3.98 6.30 -7.78
C ILE A 96 -4.09 7.55 -8.65
N ARG A 97 -2.99 8.27 -8.86
CA ARG A 97 -3.01 9.52 -9.64
C ARG A 97 -3.20 9.30 -11.13
N GLY A 98 -2.72 8.19 -11.69
CA GLY A 98 -2.76 7.95 -13.13
C GLY A 98 -4.03 7.25 -13.63
N GLN A 99 -4.71 6.48 -12.77
CA GLN A 99 -5.80 5.60 -13.22
C GLN A 99 -6.97 5.54 -12.23
N ILE A 100 -6.71 5.21 -10.97
CA ILE A 100 -7.78 4.83 -10.04
C ILE A 100 -8.56 6.06 -9.54
N GLY A 101 -7.89 7.19 -9.33
CA GLY A 101 -8.47 8.43 -8.78
C GLY A 101 -9.55 9.08 -9.65
N TYR A 102 -9.70 8.67 -10.91
CA TYR A 102 -10.63 9.27 -11.88
C TYR A 102 -11.81 8.36 -12.28
N GLY A 103 -12.05 7.26 -11.55
CA GLY A 103 -13.15 6.36 -11.90
C GLY A 103 -13.52 5.33 -10.84
N TYR A 104 -12.83 5.29 -9.71
CA TYR A 104 -13.08 4.34 -8.64
C TYR A 104 -13.31 5.06 -7.31
N THR A 105 -14.27 4.57 -6.54
CA THR A 105 -14.35 4.88 -5.12
C THR A 105 -13.23 4.14 -4.41
N ILE A 106 -12.26 4.85 -3.83
CA ILE A 106 -11.22 4.27 -3.00
C ILE A 106 -11.76 4.18 -1.56
N ARG A 107 -11.82 2.96 -1.01
CA ARG A 107 -12.32 2.69 0.34
C ARG A 107 -11.20 2.64 1.35
N GLU A 108 -10.09 2.01 0.97
CA GLU A 108 -8.98 1.73 1.88
C GLU A 108 -7.68 1.62 1.10
N VAL A 109 -6.61 2.09 1.71
CA VAL A 109 -5.24 2.01 1.22
C VAL A 109 -4.36 1.42 2.31
N ASN A 110 -3.60 0.39 1.97
CA ASN A 110 -2.67 -0.28 2.87
C ASN A 110 -1.29 -0.36 2.21
N HIS A 111 -0.22 -0.30 2.98
CA HIS A 111 1.11 -0.69 2.53
C HIS A 111 1.88 -1.37 3.65
N SER A 112 2.84 -2.21 3.30
CA SER A 112 3.58 -3.04 4.25
C SER A 112 4.85 -2.36 4.74
N HIS A 113 5.12 -2.41 6.05
CA HIS A 113 6.39 -1.98 6.61
C HIS A 113 7.22 -3.18 7.10
N PRO A 114 8.53 -3.23 6.79
CA PRO A 114 9.42 -4.31 7.25
C PRO A 114 9.89 -4.14 8.69
N LYS A 115 9.77 -2.93 9.28
CA LYS A 115 10.35 -2.63 10.60
C LYS A 115 9.50 -1.69 11.46
N ASP A 116 9.10 -0.54 10.92
CA ASP A 116 8.50 0.50 11.74
C ASP A 116 6.97 0.37 11.76
N ALA A 117 6.39 0.41 12.94
CA ALA A 117 4.94 0.23 13.16
C ALA A 117 4.15 1.56 13.04
N PHE A 118 4.72 2.56 12.38
CA PHE A 118 4.18 3.91 12.24
C PHE A 118 4.55 4.51 10.87
N PRO A 119 3.75 5.46 10.35
CA PRO A 119 4.01 6.07 9.04
C PRO A 119 5.23 6.99 9.07
N SER A 120 5.98 7.01 7.97
CA SER A 120 7.02 8.00 7.73
C SER A 120 6.44 9.43 7.58
N GLY A 121 7.20 10.44 8.00
CA GLY A 121 6.80 11.86 7.90
C GLY A 121 5.81 12.35 8.96
N LEU A 122 5.72 11.69 10.12
CA LEU A 122 4.92 12.17 11.26
C LEU A 122 5.42 13.51 11.79
N THR A 123 4.50 14.33 12.28
CA THR A 123 4.88 15.55 13.01
C THR A 123 5.30 15.19 14.43
N GLY A 124 6.50 15.63 14.83
CA GLY A 124 7.08 15.31 16.15
C GLY A 124 7.98 14.07 16.16
N SER A 125 8.24 13.43 15.02
CA SER A 125 9.37 12.52 14.83
C SER A 125 10.63 13.27 14.37
N ASP A 126 11.79 12.64 14.51
CA ASP A 126 13.11 13.17 14.12
C ASP A 126 13.18 13.59 12.64
N GLU A 127 12.28 13.06 11.81
CA GLU A 127 11.99 13.50 10.44
C GLU A 127 10.83 14.51 10.44
N GLN A 128 11.14 15.79 10.24
CA GLN A 128 10.15 16.88 10.28
C GLN A 128 9.15 16.81 9.11
N GLY A 129 8.00 16.15 9.34
CA GLY A 129 6.65 16.54 8.92
C GLY A 129 6.27 16.66 7.43
N ASN A 130 7.23 16.59 6.50
CA ASN A 130 7.05 16.81 5.06
C ASN A 130 7.77 15.71 4.27
N GLY A 131 7.11 14.57 4.07
CA GLY A 131 7.62 13.48 3.26
C GLY A 131 6.88 12.17 3.53
N GLY A 132 7.19 11.15 2.72
CA GLY A 132 6.77 9.77 2.97
C GLY A 132 5.25 9.55 3.01
N ASP A 133 4.83 8.65 3.88
CA ASP A 133 3.45 8.17 3.98
C ASP A 133 2.50 9.31 4.33
N MET A 134 2.89 10.17 5.27
CA MET A 134 2.06 11.28 5.73
C MET A 134 1.82 12.32 4.64
N GLU A 135 2.80 12.61 3.78
CA GLU A 135 2.59 13.48 2.63
C GLU A 135 1.66 12.84 1.58
N ALA A 136 1.90 11.56 1.27
CA ALA A 136 1.09 10.81 0.32
C ALA A 136 -0.40 10.83 0.71
N ILE A 137 -0.73 10.54 1.98
CA ILE A 137 -2.13 10.53 2.43
C ILE A 137 -2.72 11.93 2.56
N LYS A 138 -1.93 12.98 2.84
CA LYS A 138 -2.41 14.38 2.84
C LYS A 138 -2.86 14.77 1.44
N LEU A 139 -2.04 14.50 0.43
CA LEU A 139 -2.35 14.81 -0.97
C LEU A 139 -3.59 14.05 -1.44
N LEU A 140 -3.68 12.76 -1.13
CA LEU A 140 -4.85 11.95 -1.50
C LEU A 140 -6.11 12.40 -0.76
N THR A 141 -6.03 12.62 0.56
CA THR A 141 -7.17 13.09 1.37
C THR A 141 -7.71 14.41 0.84
N ASN A 142 -6.83 15.39 0.55
CA ASN A 142 -7.23 16.67 0.00
C ASN A 142 -7.90 16.53 -1.37
N SER A 143 -7.34 15.69 -2.25
CA SER A 143 -7.94 15.40 -3.55
C SER A 143 -9.34 14.79 -3.40
N MET A 144 -9.51 13.80 -2.54
CA MET A 144 -10.82 13.16 -2.29
C MET A 144 -11.84 14.17 -1.76
N ILE A 145 -11.47 14.99 -0.79
CA ILE A 145 -12.33 16.06 -0.24
C ILE A 145 -12.71 17.05 -1.34
N SER A 146 -11.74 17.51 -2.15
CA SER A 146 -12.00 18.48 -3.24
C SER A 146 -12.95 17.95 -4.30
N CYS A 147 -12.96 16.63 -4.52
CA CYS A 147 -13.87 15.96 -5.45
C CYS A 147 -15.20 15.51 -4.79
N GLY A 148 -15.42 15.83 -3.50
CA GLY A 148 -16.63 15.44 -2.78
C GLY A 148 -16.72 13.94 -2.46
N PHE A 149 -15.59 13.21 -2.50
CA PHE A 149 -15.53 11.79 -2.16
C PHE A 149 -15.33 11.57 -0.66
N LYS A 150 -15.85 10.45 -0.16
CA LYS A 150 -15.53 9.96 1.19
C LYS A 150 -14.03 9.65 1.26
N VAL A 151 -13.36 10.14 2.30
CA VAL A 151 -11.94 9.86 2.55
C VAL A 151 -11.74 8.37 2.85
N ALA A 152 -10.72 7.78 2.22
CA ALA A 152 -10.35 6.38 2.43
C ALA A 152 -9.80 6.15 3.84
N SER A 153 -9.81 4.88 4.28
CA SER A 153 -9.07 4.46 5.48
C SER A 153 -7.62 4.12 5.11
N PHE A 154 -6.66 4.43 5.97
CA PHE A 154 -5.23 4.23 5.71
C PHE A 154 -4.62 3.35 6.79
N HIS A 155 -3.83 2.35 6.38
CA HIS A 155 -3.17 1.44 7.32
C HIS A 155 -1.76 1.05 6.88
N ILE A 156 -0.92 0.83 7.88
CA ILE A 156 0.34 0.11 7.71
C ILE A 156 0.12 -1.34 8.08
N TYR A 157 0.50 -2.25 7.21
CA TYR A 157 0.65 -3.65 7.57
C TYR A 157 2.07 -3.88 8.08
N HIS A 158 2.22 -3.94 9.41
CA HIS A 158 3.49 -4.14 10.06
C HIS A 158 3.86 -5.63 10.03
N VAL A 159 4.76 -5.99 9.12
CA VAL A 159 5.10 -7.39 8.81
C VAL A 159 5.63 -8.16 10.03
N PRO A 160 6.50 -7.61 10.90
CA PRO A 160 6.99 -8.33 12.07
C PRO A 160 5.88 -8.77 13.03
N THR A 161 4.82 -7.97 13.20
CA THR A 161 3.71 -8.30 14.12
C THR A 161 2.46 -8.80 13.42
N LYS A 162 2.44 -8.81 12.08
CA LYS A 162 1.27 -9.15 11.25
C LYS A 162 0.05 -8.30 11.61
N ARG A 163 0.27 -7.05 12.03
CA ARG A 163 -0.78 -6.13 12.47
C ARG A 163 -1.03 -5.06 11.44
N LYS A 164 -2.32 -4.81 11.20
CA LYS A 164 -2.79 -3.66 10.45
C LYS A 164 -2.99 -2.47 11.39
N ILE A 165 -2.20 -1.44 11.21
CA ILE A 165 -2.10 -0.28 12.11
C ILE A 165 -2.74 0.93 11.42
N PRO A 166 -3.86 1.47 11.93
CA PRO A 166 -4.53 2.60 11.30
C PRO A 166 -3.77 3.90 11.53
N TYR A 167 -3.80 4.77 10.52
CA TYR A 167 -3.31 6.14 10.63
C TYR A 167 -4.16 7.10 9.79
N SER A 168 -3.98 8.40 9.99
CA SER A 168 -4.68 9.44 9.26
C SER A 168 -3.84 10.71 9.17
N VAL A 169 -4.29 11.70 8.41
CA VAL A 169 -3.63 13.02 8.31
C VAL A 169 -3.54 13.75 9.66
N LYS A 170 -4.25 13.28 10.69
CA LYS A 170 -4.23 13.82 12.06
C LYS A 170 -3.31 13.05 13.00
N SER A 171 -2.76 11.92 12.57
CA SER A 171 -1.93 11.06 13.41
C SER A 171 -0.63 11.74 13.83
N ARG A 172 -0.17 11.42 15.05
CA ARG A 172 1.05 11.93 15.68
C ARG A 172 1.88 10.76 16.21
N ALA A 173 3.17 10.98 16.49
CA ALA A 173 4.06 9.95 17.01
C ALA A 173 3.50 9.21 18.25
N ALA A 174 2.89 9.96 19.19
CA ALA A 174 2.28 9.41 20.40
C ALA A 174 1.16 8.38 20.14
N ASP A 175 0.48 8.43 18.99
CA ASP A 175 -0.59 7.49 18.66
C ASP A 175 -0.07 6.05 18.44
N PHE A 176 1.24 5.91 18.23
CA PHE A 176 1.89 4.65 17.85
C PHE A 176 2.75 4.03 18.96
N GLU A 177 2.92 4.69 20.11
CA GLU A 177 3.71 4.16 21.25
C GLU A 177 3.23 2.77 21.72
N LYS A 178 1.93 2.49 21.57
CA LYS A 178 1.34 1.18 21.88
C LYS A 178 1.78 0.05 20.94
N TYR A 179 2.42 0.36 19.82
CA TYR A 179 2.86 -0.60 18.80
C TYR A 179 4.37 -0.80 18.78
N THR A 180 5.13 -0.08 19.60
CA THR A 180 6.59 -0.13 19.66
C THR A 180 7.14 -1.09 20.73
N ASN A 181 6.31 -2.03 21.23
CA ASN A 181 6.67 -3.05 22.21
C ASN A 181 6.70 -4.45 21.60
#